data_AF-A0A536BR78-F1
#
_entry.id   AF-A0A536BR78-F1
#
_cell.length_a   1.000
_cell.length_b   1.000
_cell.length_c   1.000
_cell.angle_alpha   90.00
_cell.angle_beta   90.00
_cell.angle_gamma   90.00
#
_symmetry.space_group_name_H-M   'P 1'
#
loop_
_entity.id
_entity.type
_entity.pdbx_description
1 polymer ?
#
loop_
_entity_poly.entity_id
_entity_poly.type
_entity_poly.pdbx_seq_one_letter_code
_entity_poly.pdbx_strand_id
1 'polypeptide(L)'
;NVGGTPNIASWVALIDPQLSVNLPAGVTAGTGMDALTHAIECYTMAYHQPFTDAVALHAMEFCGRWLRVAYAQGHNLEARY
;
A
#
# COMPACT_ATOMS: atom_id res chain seq x y z
N ASN A 1 -17.64 -3.20 -0.54
CA ASN A 1 -17.72 -4.62 -0.14
C ASN A 1 -16.48 -5.30 -0.70
N VAL A 2 -15.48 -5.59 0.13
CA VAL A 2 -14.21 -6.23 -0.29
C VAL A 2 -14.24 -7.76 -0.10
N GLY A 3 -15.43 -8.34 0.10
CA GLY A 3 -15.61 -9.80 0.17
C GLY A 3 -15.26 -10.47 1.51
N GLY A 4 -14.95 -9.69 2.56
CA GLY A 4 -14.60 -10.19 3.89
C GLY A 4 -15.76 -10.20 4.89
N THR A 5 -15.69 -11.10 5.88
CA THR A 5 -16.54 -11.05 7.09
C THR A 5 -15.79 -10.36 8.24
N PRO A 6 -16.47 -9.87 9.29
CA PRO A 6 -15.78 -9.29 10.45
C PRO A 6 -14.76 -10.23 11.13
N ASN A 7 -14.90 -11.54 10.92
CA ASN A 7 -14.06 -12.56 11.57
C ASN A 7 -12.72 -12.82 10.87
N ILE A 8 -12.48 -12.26 9.67
CA ILE A 8 -11.20 -12.45 8.97
C ILE A 8 -10.17 -11.35 9.27
N ALA A 9 -10.59 -10.27 9.93
CA ALA A 9 -9.68 -9.20 10.33
C ALA A 9 -8.75 -9.69 11.44
N SER A 10 -7.45 -9.40 11.31
CA SER A 10 -6.50 -9.67 12.39
C SER A 10 -6.79 -8.76 13.59
N TRP A 11 -6.57 -9.28 14.79
CA TRP A 11 -6.66 -8.48 16.02
C TRP A 11 -5.54 -7.45 16.12
N VAL A 12 -4.37 -7.81 15.58
CA VAL A 12 -3.16 -6.98 15.54
C VAL A 12 -2.48 -7.20 14.20
N ALA A 13 -2.01 -6.12 13.58
CA ALA A 13 -1.13 -6.15 12.42
C ALA A 13 0.20 -5.49 12.79
N LEU A 14 1.31 -6.23 12.65
CA LEU A 14 2.66 -5.71 12.85
C LEU A 14 3.30 -5.50 11.47
N ILE A 15 3.62 -4.26 11.15
CA ILE A 15 4.24 -3.89 9.87
C ILE A 15 5.68 -3.46 10.17
N ASP A 16 6.64 -4.31 9.81
CA ASP A 16 8.08 -4.03 9.90
C ASP A 16 8.67 -3.86 8.49
N PRO A 17 9.00 -2.63 8.07
CA PRO A 17 9.61 -2.34 6.77
C PRO A 17 10.91 -3.11 6.50
N GLN A 18 11.64 -3.51 7.55
CA GLN A 18 12.89 -4.26 7.41
C GLN A 18 12.66 -5.64 6.80
N LEU A 19 11.46 -6.21 6.97
CA LEU A 19 11.11 -7.49 6.35
C LEU A 19 10.89 -7.38 4.83
N SER A 20 10.80 -6.16 4.29
CA SER A 20 10.53 -5.92 2.86
C SER A 20 11.78 -5.57 2.04
N VAL A 21 12.93 -5.27 2.67
CA VAL A 21 14.13 -4.77 1.97
C VAL A 21 14.71 -5.78 0.97
N ASN A 22 14.50 -7.08 1.22
CA ASN A 22 15.00 -8.18 0.40
C ASN A 22 14.04 -8.62 -0.72
N LEU A 23 12.89 -7.95 -0.89
CA LEU A 23 11.96 -8.28 -1.97
C LEU A 23 12.64 -8.06 -3.33
N PRO A 24 12.54 -9.01 -4.28
CA PRO A 24 12.96 -8.78 -5.66
C PRO A 24 12.27 -7.54 -6.23
N ALA A 25 12.96 -6.80 -7.11
CA ALA A 25 12.43 -5.57 -7.69
C ALA A 25 11.06 -5.78 -8.37
N GLY A 26 10.90 -6.87 -9.12
CA GLY A 26 9.60 -7.22 -9.75
C GLY A 26 8.47 -7.44 -8.73
N VAL A 27 8.77 -8.04 -7.58
CA VAL A 27 7.78 -8.22 -6.50
C VAL A 27 7.46 -6.89 -5.85
N THR A 28 8.45 -6.03 -5.59
CA THR A 28 8.24 -4.67 -5.06
C THR A 28 7.36 -3.83 -6.00
N ALA A 29 7.59 -3.89 -7.31
CA ALA A 29 6.72 -3.22 -8.27
C ALA A 29 5.30 -3.80 -8.26
N GLY A 30 5.16 -5.12 -8.29
CA GLY A 30 3.86 -5.78 -8.29
C GLY A 30 3.02 -5.42 -7.05
N THR A 31 3.57 -5.59 -5.86
CA THR A 31 2.87 -5.30 -4.60
C THR A 31 2.65 -3.79 -4.38
N GLY A 32 3.57 -2.94 -4.84
CA GLY A 32 3.36 -1.49 -4.78
C GLY A 32 2.27 -0.99 -5.74
N MET A 33 2.17 -1.60 -6.93
CA MET A 33 1.08 -1.31 -7.86
C MET A 33 -0.27 -1.82 -7.35
N ASP A 34 -0.29 -2.96 -6.65
CA ASP A 34 -1.48 -3.46 -5.94
C ASP A 34 -1.98 -2.45 -4.90
N ALA A 35 -1.08 -1.97 -4.02
CA ALA A 35 -1.40 -0.93 -3.04
C ALA A 35 -1.92 0.37 -3.68
N LEU A 36 -1.27 0.84 -4.75
CA LEU A 36 -1.70 2.04 -5.48
C LEU A 36 -3.08 1.84 -6.13
N THR A 37 -3.34 0.67 -6.70
CA THR A 37 -4.62 0.34 -7.33
C THR A 37 -5.75 0.34 -6.30
N HIS A 38 -5.54 -0.30 -5.15
CA HIS A 38 -6.50 -0.26 -4.05
C HIS A 38 -6.82 1.17 -3.58
N ALA A 39 -5.82 2.05 -3.53
CA ALA A 39 -6.05 3.45 -3.16
C ALA A 39 -6.91 4.19 -4.20
N ILE A 40 -6.62 4.01 -5.50
CA ILE A 40 -7.40 4.60 -6.59
C ILE A 40 -8.85 4.08 -6.57
N GLU A 41 -9.03 2.77 -6.47
CA GLU A 41 -10.36 2.14 -6.41
C GLU A 41 -11.14 2.60 -5.17
N CYS A 42 -10.50 2.69 -4.01
CA CYS A 42 -11.11 3.16 -2.78
C CYS A 42 -11.63 4.60 -2.91
N TYR A 43 -10.82 5.50 -3.49
CA TYR A 43 -11.19 6.90 -3.66
C TYR A 43 -12.26 7.12 -4.75
N THR A 44 -12.32 6.26 -5.76
CA THR A 44 -13.21 6.43 -6.92
C THR A 44 -14.49 5.60 -6.87
N MET A 45 -14.65 4.74 -5.86
CA MET A 45 -15.84 3.90 -5.75
C MET A 45 -17.12 4.69 -5.44
N ALA A 46 -18.28 4.14 -5.84
CA ALA A 46 -19.58 4.80 -5.65
C ALA A 46 -19.97 5.06 -4.19
N TYR A 47 -19.35 4.35 -3.23
CA TYR A 47 -19.65 4.45 -1.80
C TYR A 47 -18.48 5.02 -0.98
N HIS A 48 -17.57 5.77 -1.62
CA HIS A 48 -16.44 6.43 -0.98
C HIS A 48 -16.87 7.29 0.23
N GLN A 49 -16.02 7.40 1.24
CA GLN A 49 -16.32 8.10 2.50
C GLN A 49 -15.16 9.04 2.85
N PRO A 50 -15.40 10.25 3.40
CA PRO A 50 -14.33 11.22 3.65
C PRO A 50 -13.13 10.67 4.45
N PHE A 51 -13.39 9.76 5.40
CA PHE A 51 -12.33 9.10 6.17
C PHE A 51 -11.47 8.17 5.31
N THR A 52 -12.09 7.29 4.51
CA THR A 52 -11.34 6.38 3.63
C THR A 52 -10.64 7.12 2.51
N ASP A 53 -11.23 8.22 2.04
CA ASP A 53 -10.67 9.05 0.97
C ASP A 53 -9.37 9.73 1.41
N ALA A 54 -9.31 10.22 2.65
CA ALA A 54 -8.09 10.79 3.20
C ALA A 54 -6.94 9.77 3.24
N VAL A 55 -7.23 8.53 3.64
CA VAL A 55 -6.24 7.44 3.65
C VAL A 55 -5.82 7.07 2.23
N ALA A 56 -6.76 6.97 1.29
CA ALA A 56 -6.49 6.65 -0.10
C ALA A 56 -5.63 7.71 -0.79
N LEU A 57 -5.95 9.00 -0.60
CA LEU A 57 -5.15 10.11 -1.12
C LEU A 57 -3.72 10.09 -0.59
N HIS A 58 -3.55 9.83 0.70
CA HIS A 58 -2.24 9.72 1.32
C HIS A 58 -1.43 8.52 0.76
N ALA A 59 -2.08 7.37 0.58
CA ALA A 59 -1.46 6.20 -0.03
C ALA A 59 -1.02 6.47 -1.47
N MET A 60 -1.85 7.16 -2.28
CA MET A 60 -1.49 7.56 -3.65
C MET A 60 -0.28 8.50 -3.67
N GLU A 61 -0.21 9.47 -2.75
CA GLU A 61 0.94 10.37 -2.61
C GLU A 61 2.22 9.59 -2.29
N PHE A 62 2.16 8.68 -1.31
CA PHE A 62 3.30 7.85 -0.91
C PHE A 62 3.77 6.93 -2.02
N CYS A 63 2.86 6.20 -2.68
CA CYS A 63 3.20 5.36 -3.83
C CYS A 63 3.84 6.20 -4.96
N GLY A 64 3.26 7.37 -5.27
CA GLY A 64 3.78 8.26 -6.32
C GLY A 64 5.19 8.78 -6.02
N ARG A 65 5.50 9.02 -4.74
CA ARG A 65 6.81 9.47 -4.25
C ARG A 65 7.83 8.32 -4.19
N TRP A 66 7.47 7.20 -3.57
CA TRP A 66 8.44 6.22 -3.07
C TRP A 66 8.54 4.93 -3.88
N LEU A 67 7.48 4.50 -4.58
CA LEU A 67 7.47 3.18 -5.23
C LEU A 67 8.62 3.00 -6.23
N ARG A 68 8.92 4.04 -7.01
CA ARG A 68 10.05 4.02 -7.97
C ARG A 68 11.40 3.92 -7.28
N VAL A 69 11.55 4.56 -6.12
CA VAL A 69 12.76 4.49 -5.31
C VAL A 69 12.90 3.10 -4.70
N ALA A 70 11.85 2.55 -4.10
CA ALA A 70 11.85 1.19 -3.54
C ALA A 70 12.12 0.11 -4.60
N TYR A 71 11.63 0.31 -5.83
CA TYR A 71 11.93 -0.57 -6.97
C TYR A 71 13.40 -0.53 -7.37
N ALA A 72 13.96 0.68 -7.56
CA ALA A 72 15.33 0.87 -8.03
C ALA A 72 16.38 0.63 -6.93
N GLN A 73 16.02 0.88 -5.67
CA GLN A 73 16.88 0.84 -4.50
C GLN A 73 16.21 0.04 -3.37
N GLY A 74 16.13 -1.28 -3.52
CA GLY A 74 15.37 -2.15 -2.59
C GLY A 74 15.77 -2.05 -1.11
N HIS A 75 17.01 -1.65 -0.82
CA HIS A 75 17.54 -1.44 0.54
C HIS A 75 17.43 0.00 1.05
N ASN A 76 16.83 0.92 0.28
CA ASN A 76 16.55 2.26 0.75
C ASN A 76 15.43 2.20 1.79
N LEU A 77 15.81 2.27 3.08
CA LEU A 77 14.87 2.15 4.19
C LEU A 77 13.81 3.25 4.16
N GLU A 78 14.17 4.49 3.83
CA GLU A 78 13.21 5.60 3.77
C GLU A 78 12.08 5.31 2.77
N ALA A 79 12.39 4.68 1.64
CA ALA A 79 11.38 4.28 0.66
C ALA A 79 10.56 3.03 1.05
N ARG A 80 10.91 2.34 2.14
CA ARG A 80 10.16 1.20 2.70
C ARG A 80 9.23 1.60 3.85
N TYR A 81 9.46 2.75 4.49
CA TYR A 81 8.60 3.34 5.53
C TYR A 81 7.48 4.18 4.90
#